data_AF-A0A379T8T2-F1
#
_entry.id   AF-A0A379T8T2-F1
#
_cell.length_a   1.000
_cell.length_b   1.000
_cell.length_c   1.000
_cell.angle_alpha   90.00
_cell.angle_beta   90.00
_cell.angle_gamma   90.00
#
_symmetry.space_group_name_H-M   'P 1'
#
loop_
_entity.id
_entity.type
_entity.pdbx_description
1 polymer ?
#
loop_
_entity_poly.entity_id
_entity_poly.type
_entity_poly.pdbx_seq_one_letter_code
_entity_poly.pdbx_strand_id
1 'polypeptide(L)'
;MNFRIPIHNSTVFFAVSGRHQPDTALLLIGDPKQAIYAFRGADIFTYMKARSEVSAHYTLDTNWRSAPGMVNSVNKLFSQMNDAFMFRDIPFSPVKFAQRNQSLQFKVNDVPQPAMTLWLMEGESCGSGRLPKLYGASVRHANS
;
A
#
# COMPACT_ATOMS: atom_id res chain seq x y z
N MET A 1 -4.18 17.33 -5.16
CA MET A 1 -2.91 17.60 -4.45
C MET A 1 -1.82 16.73 -5.06
N ASN A 2 -0.88 17.36 -5.78
CA ASN A 2 0.26 16.69 -6.41
C ASN A 2 1.43 16.69 -5.44
N PHE A 3 1.77 15.54 -4.85
CA PHE A 3 3.06 15.38 -4.18
C PHE A 3 4.08 14.86 -5.19
N ARG A 4 4.84 15.79 -5.76
CA ARG A 4 6.10 15.51 -6.45
C ARG A 4 7.16 15.35 -5.36
N ILE A 5 7.64 14.14 -5.08
CA ILE A 5 8.86 13.93 -4.30
C ILE A 5 9.98 13.71 -5.32
N PRO A 6 10.72 14.75 -5.73
CA PRO A 6 11.92 14.56 -6.54
C PRO A 6 13.00 13.88 -5.68
N ILE A 7 13.69 12.92 -6.29
CA ILE A 7 14.81 12.12 -5.78
C ILE A 7 15.98 12.90 -5.14
N HIS A 8 16.01 14.23 -5.22
CA HIS A 8 16.96 15.08 -4.49
C HIS A 8 16.49 15.52 -3.09
N ASN A 9 15.19 15.41 -2.77
CA ASN A 9 14.65 16.00 -1.54
C ASN A 9 14.92 15.19 -0.28
N SER A 10 15.11 13.88 -0.37
CA SER A 10 15.46 13.03 0.78
C SER A 10 16.77 13.49 1.42
N THR A 11 17.81 13.77 0.63
CA THR A 11 19.07 14.34 1.11
C THR A 11 18.88 15.69 1.80
N VAL A 12 17.94 16.51 1.34
CA VAL A 12 17.64 17.82 1.95
C VAL A 12 17.00 17.63 3.34
N PHE A 13 16.02 16.74 3.48
CA PHE A 13 15.39 16.51 4.79
C PHE A 13 16.36 15.92 5.81
N PHE A 14 17.18 14.93 5.41
CA PHE A 14 18.23 14.39 6.28
C PHE A 14 19.28 15.44 6.64
N ALA A 15 19.66 16.32 5.71
CA ALA A 15 20.60 17.41 5.99
C ALA A 15 20.04 18.47 6.94
N VAL A 16 18.73 18.74 6.89
CA VAL A 16 18.07 19.70 7.78
C VAL A 16 17.87 19.10 9.18
N SER A 17 17.46 17.84 9.29
CA SER A 17 17.28 17.16 10.59
C SER A 17 18.57 16.68 11.24
N GLY A 18 19.63 16.43 10.45
CA GLY A 18 20.97 16.10 10.94
C GLY A 18 21.65 17.27 11.67
N ARG A 19 21.13 18.49 11.53
CA ARG A 19 21.38 19.56 12.50
C ARG A 19 20.48 19.28 13.69
N HIS A 20 21.00 18.53 14.66
CA HIS A 20 20.30 18.11 15.88
C HIS A 20 19.82 19.34 16.68
N GLN A 21 18.72 19.95 16.25
CA GLN A 21 18.10 21.09 16.90
C GLN A 21 17.14 20.54 17.96
N PRO A 22 17.42 20.78 19.25
CA PRO A 22 16.68 20.17 20.35
C PRO A 22 15.16 20.48 20.33
N ASP A 23 14.76 21.56 19.65
CA ASP A 23 13.36 22.03 19.59
C ASP A 23 12.63 21.66 18.29
N THR A 24 13.19 20.78 17.45
CA THR A 24 12.58 20.40 16.15
C THR A 24 12.31 18.91 16.07
N ALA A 25 11.12 18.54 15.57
CA ALA A 25 10.75 17.17 15.25
C ALA A 25 10.45 17.03 13.74
N LEU A 26 11.00 15.99 13.11
CA LEU A 26 10.64 15.59 11.74
C LEU A 26 9.69 14.39 11.81
N LEU A 27 8.48 14.55 11.26
CA LEU A 27 7.51 13.47 11.12
C LEU A 27 7.35 13.10 9.65
N LEU A 28 7.75 11.88 9.29
CA LEU A 28 7.58 11.32 7.95
C LEU A 28 6.36 10.39 7.94
N ILE A 29 5.33 10.74 7.15
CA ILE A 29 4.10 9.95 7.01
C ILE A 29 4.00 9.43 5.58
N GLY A 30 3.80 8.12 5.44
CA GLY A 30 3.58 7.48 4.16
C GLY A 30 3.24 6.00 4.31
N ASP A 31 2.82 5.38 3.21
CA ASP A 31 2.62 3.93 3.13
C ASP A 31 3.50 3.34 2.00
N PRO A 32 4.60 2.64 2.34
CA PRO A 32 5.45 2.01 1.34
C PRO A 32 4.71 0.96 0.49
N LYS A 33 3.62 0.38 1.00
CA LYS A 33 2.78 -0.57 0.26
C LYS A 33 2.05 0.08 -0.92
N GLN A 34 1.97 1.42 -0.96
CA GLN A 34 1.32 2.21 -2.02
C GLN A 34 2.30 2.88 -2.98
N ALA A 35 3.60 2.56 -2.92
CA ALA A 35 4.62 3.16 -3.77
C ALA A 35 4.56 2.66 -5.24
N ILE A 36 3.60 3.18 -6.01
CA ILE A 36 3.33 2.74 -7.40
C ILE A 36 3.88 3.68 -8.49
N TYR A 37 4.59 4.74 -8.12
CA TYR A 37 5.04 5.80 -9.03
C TYR A 37 6.51 5.70 -9.45
N ALA A 38 7.07 4.48 -9.52
CA ALA A 38 8.48 4.26 -9.90
C ALA A 38 8.85 4.91 -11.25
N PHE A 39 7.93 4.90 -12.21
CA PHE A 39 8.09 5.53 -13.53
C PHE A 39 8.24 7.06 -13.49
N ARG A 40 7.90 7.72 -12.38
CA ARG A 40 8.10 9.16 -12.16
C ARG A 40 9.33 9.46 -11.31
N GLY A 41 10.21 8.47 -11.13
CA GLY A 41 11.41 8.58 -10.30
C GLY A 41 11.13 8.49 -8.80
N ALA A 42 9.98 7.98 -8.36
CA ALA A 42 9.80 7.64 -6.96
C ALA A 42 10.69 6.43 -6.62
N ASP A 43 11.52 6.56 -5.60
CA ASP A 43 12.47 5.54 -5.19
C ASP A 43 12.06 4.91 -3.85
N ILE A 44 11.73 3.62 -3.88
CA ILE A 44 11.38 2.87 -2.67
C ILE A 44 12.58 2.66 -1.74
N PHE A 45 13.82 2.65 -2.28
CA PHE A 45 15.03 2.50 -1.48
C PHE A 45 15.30 3.73 -0.62
N THR A 46 14.91 4.91 -1.09
CA THR A 46 14.90 6.14 -0.28
C THR A 46 14.06 5.97 0.99
N TYR A 47 12.87 5.36 0.89
CA TYR A 47 12.05 5.06 2.07
C TYR A 47 12.74 4.04 2.99
N MET A 48 13.29 2.96 2.42
CA MET A 48 13.97 1.93 3.22
C MET A 48 15.18 2.50 3.98
N LYS A 49 15.99 3.36 3.33
CA LYS A 49 17.10 4.07 3.97
C LYS A 49 16.59 4.97 5.10
N ALA A 50 15.58 5.79 4.82
CA ALA A 50 14.99 6.66 5.82
C ALA A 50 14.46 5.90 7.03
N ARG A 51 13.82 4.75 6.79
CA ARG A 51 13.35 3.86 7.85
C ARG A 51 14.51 3.27 8.65
N SER A 52 15.60 2.86 8.03
CA SER A 52 16.75 2.29 8.74
C SER A 52 17.47 3.29 9.67
N GLU A 53 17.36 4.60 9.39
CA GLU A 53 18.01 5.66 10.15
C GLU A 53 17.16 6.18 11.33
N VAL A 54 15.89 5.77 11.43
CA VAL A 54 14.95 6.23 12.45
C VAL A 54 14.56 5.07 13.36
N SER A 55 14.82 5.18 14.66
CA SER A 55 14.50 4.12 15.64
C SER A 55 13.00 3.97 15.92
N ALA A 56 12.22 5.05 15.75
CA ALA A 56 10.80 5.07 16.06
C ALA A 56 9.95 4.77 14.81
N HIS A 57 9.13 3.72 14.89
CA HIS A 57 8.19 3.34 13.84
C HIS A 57 6.79 3.22 14.41
N TYR A 58 5.83 3.86 13.73
CA TYR A 58 4.43 3.85 14.13
C TYR A 58 3.55 3.38 12.98
N THR A 59 2.54 2.58 13.30
CA THR A 59 1.55 2.09 12.34
C THR A 59 0.14 2.42 12.82
N LEU A 60 -0.73 2.84 11.90
CA LEU A 60 -2.15 2.99 12.18
C LEU A 60 -2.84 1.64 11.95
N ASP A 61 -3.34 1.04 13.02
CA ASP A 61 -3.87 -0.33 13.02
C ASP A 61 -5.37 -0.40 12.66
N THR A 62 -6.04 0.73 12.46
CA THR A 62 -7.49 0.79 12.27
C THR A 62 -7.85 1.48 10.96
N ASN A 63 -8.56 0.78 10.08
CA ASN A 63 -9.14 1.30 8.85
C ASN A 63 -10.51 1.93 9.12
N TRP A 64 -10.60 3.24 8.91
CA TRP A 64 -11.82 4.03 9.10
C TRP A 64 -12.65 4.21 7.82
N ARG A 65 -12.15 3.77 6.67
CA ARG A 65 -12.75 4.06 5.35
C ARG A 65 -13.65 2.95 4.83
N SER A 66 -13.40 1.71 5.24
CA SER A 66 -13.97 0.53 4.58
C SER A 66 -14.85 -0.30 5.52
N ALA A 67 -15.72 -1.10 4.91
CA ALA A 67 -16.55 -2.08 5.59
C ALA A 67 -15.70 -3.24 6.18
N PRO A 68 -16.18 -3.93 7.23
CA PRO A 68 -15.51 -5.09 7.83
C PRO A 68 -15.16 -6.16 6.79
N GLY A 69 -16.09 -6.48 5.89
CA GLY A 69 -15.87 -7.48 4.84
C GLY A 69 -14.69 -7.14 3.92
N MET A 70 -14.53 -5.87 3.55
CA MET A 70 -13.42 -5.40 2.73
C MET A 70 -12.08 -5.52 3.46
N VAL A 71 -12.03 -5.01 4.70
CA VAL A 71 -10.81 -5.04 5.53
C VAL A 71 -10.36 -6.49 5.74
N ASN A 72 -11.30 -7.38 6.09
CA ASN A 72 -11.01 -8.79 6.31
C ASN A 72 -10.53 -9.50 5.04
N SER A 73 -11.10 -9.18 3.89
CA SER A 73 -10.70 -9.78 2.61
C SER A 73 -9.28 -9.39 2.21
N VAL A 74 -8.93 -8.10 2.36
CA VAL A 74 -7.58 -7.59 2.09
C VAL A 74 -6.57 -8.19 3.08
N ASN A 75 -6.89 -8.21 4.38
CA ASN A 75 -6.05 -8.86 5.38
C ASN A 75 -5.80 -10.32 5.01
N LYS A 76 -6.86 -11.07 4.71
CA LYS A 76 -6.75 -12.49 4.34
C LYS A 76 -5.85 -12.69 3.12
N LEU A 77 -5.97 -11.85 2.09
CA LEU A 77 -5.18 -11.95 0.86
C LEU A 77 -3.68 -11.73 1.11
N PHE A 78 -3.32 -10.61 1.73
CA PHE A 78 -1.91 -10.25 1.91
C PHE A 78 -1.24 -10.99 3.07
N SER A 79 -1.99 -11.52 4.03
CA SER A 79 -1.45 -12.40 5.07
C SER A 79 -1.02 -13.79 4.58
N GLN A 80 -1.33 -14.18 3.34
CA GLN A 80 -0.89 -15.48 2.80
C GLN A 80 0.61 -15.51 2.43
N MET A 81 1.27 -14.36 2.35
CA MET A 81 2.65 -14.24 1.89
C MET A 81 3.47 -13.42 2.87
N ASN A 82 4.67 -13.89 3.19
CA ASN A 82 5.60 -13.12 4.05
C ASN A 82 6.11 -11.86 3.33
N ASP A 83 6.31 -11.94 2.01
CA ASP A 83 6.86 -10.86 1.18
C ASP A 83 5.80 -10.31 0.21
N ALA A 84 4.59 -10.06 0.72
CA ALA A 84 3.43 -9.67 -0.09
C ALA A 84 3.63 -8.35 -0.88
N PHE A 85 4.62 -7.53 -0.47
CA PHE A 85 5.03 -6.29 -1.12
C PHE A 85 6.47 -6.33 -1.64
N MET A 86 6.95 -7.52 -2.05
CA MET A 86 8.24 -7.80 -2.69
C MET A 86 9.49 -7.63 -1.81
N PHE A 87 9.50 -6.66 -0.89
CA PHE A 87 10.62 -6.37 0.01
C PHE A 87 10.27 -6.72 1.46
N ARG A 88 11.17 -7.44 2.13
CA ARG A 88 11.02 -7.81 3.56
C ARG A 88 10.89 -6.61 4.49
N ASP A 89 11.55 -5.51 4.14
CA ASP A 89 11.48 -4.25 4.88
C ASP A 89 10.11 -3.55 4.76
N ILE A 90 9.22 -4.07 3.92
CA ILE A 90 7.84 -3.59 3.71
C ILE A 90 6.87 -4.70 4.14
N PRO A 91 6.74 -4.98 5.45
CA PRO A 91 5.84 -6.01 5.92
C PRO A 91 4.38 -5.58 5.75
N PHE A 92 3.50 -6.57 5.56
CA PHE A 92 2.06 -6.39 5.70
C PHE A 92 1.64 -6.69 7.14
N SER A 93 1.11 -5.67 7.83
CA SER A 93 0.47 -5.84 9.14
C SER A 93 -1.04 -5.75 8.97
N PRO A 94 -1.81 -6.79 9.33
CA PRO A 94 -3.27 -6.75 9.31
C PRO A 94 -3.82 -5.59 10.14
N VAL A 95 -4.91 -4.98 9.66
CA VAL A 95 -5.57 -3.85 10.34
C VAL A 95 -7.00 -4.21 10.76
N LYS A 96 -7.49 -3.57 11.81
CA LYS A 96 -8.88 -3.64 12.29
C LYS A 96 -9.76 -2.75 11.42
N PHE A 97 -11.05 -3.05 11.33
CA PHE A 97 -12.04 -2.07 10.86
C PHE A 97 -12.48 -1.18 12.03
N ALA A 98 -12.80 0.08 11.75
CA ALA A 98 -13.35 0.96 12.76
C ALA A 98 -14.74 0.47 13.22
N GLN A 99 -15.00 0.53 14.54
CA GLN A 99 -16.26 0.08 15.11
C GLN A 99 -17.50 0.79 14.52
N ARG A 100 -17.35 2.08 14.17
CA ARG A 100 -18.38 2.86 13.46
C ARG A 100 -18.81 2.22 12.13
N ASN A 101 -17.93 1.46 11.49
CA ASN A 101 -18.19 0.83 10.20
C ASN A 101 -18.77 -0.58 10.33
N GLN A 102 -19.03 -1.09 11.54
CA GLN A 102 -19.43 -2.48 11.77
C GLN A 102 -20.68 -2.90 10.97
N SER A 103 -21.61 -1.97 10.73
CA SER A 103 -22.83 -2.21 9.94
C SER A 103 -22.67 -1.97 8.43
N LEU A 104 -21.54 -1.44 7.95
CA LEU A 104 -21.33 -1.19 6.53
C LEU A 104 -21.24 -2.52 5.77
N GLN A 105 -22.08 -2.68 4.77
CA GLN A 105 -22.10 -3.84 3.88
C GLN A 105 -22.45 -3.38 2.47
N PHE A 106 -21.81 -3.96 1.46
CA PHE A 106 -22.19 -3.74 0.07
C PHE A 106 -23.35 -4.68 -0.29
N LYS A 107 -24.46 -4.11 -0.73
CA LYS A 107 -25.67 -4.83 -1.12
C LYS A 107 -26.15 -4.36 -2.49
N VAL A 108 -26.70 -5.28 -3.27
CA VAL A 108 -27.41 -5.00 -4.53
C VAL A 108 -28.79 -5.63 -4.40
N ASN A 109 -29.85 -4.84 -4.56
CA ASN A 109 -31.24 -5.27 -4.31
C ASN A 109 -31.42 -5.93 -2.93
N ASP A 110 -30.85 -5.31 -1.89
CA ASP A 110 -30.79 -5.82 -0.50
C ASP A 110 -30.05 -7.15 -0.29
N VAL A 111 -29.49 -7.74 -1.34
CA VAL A 111 -28.68 -8.96 -1.25
C VAL A 111 -27.21 -8.61 -0.96
N PRO A 112 -26.62 -9.11 0.14
CA PRO A 112 -25.20 -8.93 0.44
C PRO A 112 -24.30 -9.47 -0.68
N GLN A 113 -23.30 -8.68 -1.05
CA GLN A 113 -22.33 -9.04 -2.08
C GLN A 113 -21.00 -9.50 -1.46
N PRO A 114 -20.23 -10.37 -2.14
CA PRO A 114 -18.86 -10.66 -1.75
C PRO A 114 -18.03 -9.38 -1.68
N ALA A 115 -17.23 -9.23 -0.62
CA ALA A 115 -16.37 -8.06 -0.48
C ALA A 115 -15.26 -8.03 -1.53
N MET A 116 -14.76 -9.18 -1.98
CA MET A 116 -13.72 -9.24 -3.00
C MET A 116 -13.97 -10.42 -3.92
N THR A 117 -13.95 -10.15 -5.23
CA THR A 117 -14.02 -11.17 -6.27
C THR A 117 -12.74 -11.08 -7.08
N LEU A 118 -12.01 -12.20 -7.21
CA LEU A 118 -10.80 -12.30 -8.01
C LEU A 118 -11.14 -13.00 -9.31
N TRP A 119 -10.93 -12.31 -10.43
CA TRP A 119 -11.06 -12.88 -11.76
C TRP A 119 -9.67 -13.32 -12.22
N LEU A 120 -9.47 -14.63 -12.37
CA LEU A 120 -8.23 -15.16 -12.93
C LEU A 120 -8.33 -15.12 -14.45
N MET A 121 -7.47 -14.35 -15.11
CA MET A 121 -7.34 -14.38 -16.55
C MET A 121 -6.29 -15.43 -16.94
N GLU A 122 -6.60 -16.25 -17.92
CA GLU A 122 -5.62 -17.12 -18.57
C GLU A 122 -4.63 -16.24 -19.33
N GLY A 123 -3.34 -16.33 -19.00
CA GLY A 123 -2.29 -15.55 -19.66
C GLY A 123 -1.48 -16.42 -20.60
N GLU A 124 -1.42 -16.04 -21.88
CA GLU A 124 -0.32 -16.47 -22.75
C GLU A 124 0.94 -15.68 -22.38
N SER A 125 2.06 -16.39 -22.24
CA SER A 125 3.34 -15.79 -21.88
C SER A 125 3.87 -14.93 -23.03
N CYS A 126 3.90 -13.61 -22.84
CA CYS A 126 4.67 -12.71 -23.69
C CYS A 126 5.69 -11.95 -22.83
N GLY A 127 6.98 -12.18 -23.09
CA GLY A 127 8.07 -11.30 -22.66
C GLY A 127 9.23 -12.00 -21.94
N SER A 128 10.39 -12.01 -22.61
CA SER A 128 11.70 -12.41 -22.07
C SER A 128 12.20 -11.42 -21.02
N GLY A 129 11.83 -11.65 -19.76
CA GLY A 129 12.35 -10.93 -18.61
C GLY A 129 11.87 -11.62 -17.34
N ARG A 130 12.78 -11.91 -16.40
CA ARG A 130 12.42 -12.48 -15.08
C ARG A 130 11.68 -11.44 -14.24
N LEU A 131 10.40 -11.25 -14.56
CA LEU A 131 9.41 -10.66 -13.67
C LEU A 131 8.39 -11.77 -13.37
N PRO A 132 8.06 -12.05 -12.09
CA PRO A 132 6.99 -12.98 -11.75
C PRO A 132 5.70 -12.52 -12.45
N LYS A 133 5.00 -13.48 -13.07
CA LYS A 133 3.79 -13.27 -13.89
C LYS A 133 2.86 -12.22 -13.26
N LEU A 134 2.81 -11.02 -13.85
CA LEU A 134 1.82 -10.02 -13.51
C LEU A 134 0.52 -10.41 -14.23
N TYR A 135 -0.43 -10.95 -13.47
CA TYR A 135 -1.80 -11.14 -13.94
C TYR A 135 -2.41 -9.74 -14.15
N GLY A 136 -2.56 -9.33 -15.41
CA GLY A 136 -3.20 -8.07 -15.76
C GLY A 136 -4.72 -8.18 -15.62
N ALA A 137 -5.36 -7.19 -14.99
CA ALA A 137 -6.81 -7.05 -14.98
C ALA A 137 -7.23 -6.02 -16.03
N SER A 138 -8.04 -6.41 -17.01
CA SER A 138 -8.69 -5.51 -17.97
C SER A 138 -10.18 -5.40 -17.65
N VAL A 139 -10.68 -4.17 -17.54
CA VAL A 139 -12.12 -3.88 -17.40
C VAL A 139 -12.74 -3.89 -18.80
N ARG A 140 -13.57 -4.89 -19.10
CA ARG A 140 -14.51 -4.80 -20.23
C ARG A 140 -15.85 -4.28 -19.72
N HIS A 141 -16.32 -3.18 -20.33
CA HIS A 141 -17.68 -2.69 -20.16
C HIS A 141 -18.67 -3.76 -20.58
N ALA A 142 -19.57 -4.14 -19.67
CA ALA A 142 -20.78 -4.87 -20.03
C ALA A 142 -21.75 -3.86 -20.67
N ASN A 143 -21.94 -3.98 -21.99
CA ASN A 143 -23.12 -3.39 -22.61
C ASN A 143 -24.33 -4.26 -22.28
N SER A 144 -25.43 -3.57 -22.02
CA SER A 144 -26.82 -4.01 -21.86
C SER A 144 -27.27 -5.12 -22.79
#